data_AF-A0AAQ3SBT8-F1
#
_entry.id   AF-A0AAQ3SBT8-F1
#
_cell.length_a   1.000
_cell.length_b   1.000
_cell.length_c   1.000
_cell.angle_alpha   90.00
_cell.angle_beta   90.00
_cell.angle_gamma   90.00
#
_symmetry.space_group_name_H-M   'P 1'
#
loop_
_entity.id
_entity.type
_entity.pdbx_description
1 polymer ?
#
loop_
_entity_poly.entity_id
_entity_poly.type
_entity_poly.pdbx_seq_one_letter_code
_entity_poly.pdbx_strand_id
1 'polypeptide(L)'
;MFKLIHARHALNKTITVADAMYIGECQDASIFSQDLVQGNLLICSYSVRFVLGLSTIKQAMETAMNLSAVGVVFSMDPFVSSFQLNPVPMKMPGIIIPSANDSKILLQYYNSSLEIDGDSNKIVKFGAVASIGGGSEANYNNEAPKVVYYSARGPDPEDSLPHEADIMKPNLVAPGNLIWAAWSSVASDSVEFLGENFALMSGTSMAAPHVAGLAALVKRKFPNFSPAAIGSALSTSASLYDSSGRSIMAQRSYPTTDLNLSPATPFDMGSGFVNATAALNPGLLFDSSYDDYMSFLCGINGSTPTVLNYTGQNCWTYNSTVYGPDLNLPSITIARLNQSRVVQRTIQNIAGNETYSVGWSAPYGTSMKVSPNHFSIGSGEKQILSVIFNATSNSSSASYGRIGLYGNQGHVVNIPVAVIFKIL
;
A
#
# COMPACT_ATOMS: atom_id res chain seq x y z
N MET A 1 29.66 0.76 -24.11
CA MET A 1 29.53 -0.26 -23.05
C MET A 1 30.70 -0.11 -22.10
N PHE A 2 30.47 -0.31 -20.82
CA PHE A 2 31.45 -0.15 -19.74
C PHE A 2 31.69 -1.50 -19.08
N LYS A 3 32.92 -1.78 -18.62
CA LYS A 3 33.17 -3.03 -17.88
C LYS A 3 32.52 -2.95 -16.51
N LEU A 4 32.08 -4.09 -16.01
CA LEU A 4 31.65 -4.25 -14.63
C LEU A 4 32.86 -4.72 -13.82
N ILE A 5 33.15 -4.01 -12.72
CA ILE A 5 34.23 -4.34 -11.79
C ILE A 5 33.61 -4.51 -10.41
N HIS A 6 33.68 -5.70 -9.83
CA HIS A 6 33.18 -5.94 -8.47
C HIS A 6 34.20 -5.45 -7.44
N ALA A 7 33.73 -4.76 -6.40
CA ALA A 7 34.58 -4.13 -5.37
C ALA A 7 35.65 -5.10 -4.80
N ARG A 8 35.27 -6.35 -4.51
CA ARG A 8 36.20 -7.38 -4.02
C ARG A 8 37.36 -7.72 -4.97
N HIS A 9 37.19 -7.51 -6.28
CA HIS A 9 38.22 -7.76 -7.29
C HIS A 9 38.99 -6.48 -7.68
N ALA A 10 38.63 -5.33 -7.11
CA ALA A 10 39.26 -4.04 -7.37
C ALA A 10 40.33 -3.68 -6.32
N LEU A 11 40.67 -4.57 -5.38
CA LEU A 11 41.56 -4.25 -4.26
C LEU A 11 43.01 -3.97 -4.70
N ASN A 12 43.64 -2.95 -4.10
CA ASN A 12 45.04 -2.57 -4.38
C ASN A 12 46.05 -3.12 -3.36
N LYS A 13 45.58 -3.73 -2.25
CA LYS A 13 46.38 -4.28 -1.15
C LYS A 13 45.78 -5.60 -0.66
N THR A 14 46.61 -6.43 -0.01
CA THR A 14 46.15 -7.61 0.72
C THR A 14 45.55 -7.17 2.04
N ILE A 15 44.26 -7.43 2.25
CA ILE A 15 43.49 -6.93 3.39
C ILE A 15 43.27 -8.06 4.41
N THR A 16 43.12 -7.72 5.70
CA THR A 16 42.88 -8.70 6.77
C THR A 16 41.47 -9.31 6.70
N VAL A 17 41.28 -10.50 7.28
CA VAL A 17 39.98 -11.21 7.27
C VAL A 17 38.87 -10.42 7.98
N ALA A 18 39.21 -9.58 8.97
CA ALA A 18 38.25 -8.75 9.71
C ALA A 18 37.68 -7.60 8.84
N ASP A 19 38.46 -7.12 7.88
CA ASP A 19 38.08 -6.02 6.99
C ASP A 19 37.33 -6.51 5.74
N ALA A 20 37.46 -7.81 5.42
CA ALA A 20 36.88 -8.42 4.22
C ALA A 20 35.35 -8.37 4.13
N MET A 21 34.67 -8.27 5.29
CA MET A 21 33.20 -8.37 5.36
C MET A 21 32.49 -7.15 4.76
N TYR A 22 33.12 -5.96 4.74
CA TYR A 22 32.50 -4.71 4.28
C TYR A 22 33.15 -4.10 3.02
N ILE A 23 34.20 -4.73 2.47
CA ILE A 23 34.82 -4.32 1.19
C ILE A 23 33.78 -4.22 0.07
N GLY A 24 32.81 -5.14 0.06
CA GLY A 24 31.74 -5.16 -0.94
C GLY A 24 30.93 -3.87 -0.95
N GLU A 25 30.84 -3.15 0.17
CA GLU A 25 29.95 -2.00 0.34
C GLU A 25 30.51 -0.69 -0.22
N CYS A 26 31.74 -0.70 -0.75
CA CYS A 26 32.37 0.46 -1.40
C CYS A 26 32.48 1.71 -0.51
N GLN A 27 32.74 1.56 0.79
CA GLN A 27 32.71 2.70 1.72
C GLN A 27 34.03 3.49 1.81
N ASP A 28 35.13 2.98 1.25
CA ASP A 28 36.45 3.62 1.29
C ASP A 28 37.18 3.48 -0.07
N ALA A 29 37.54 4.60 -0.70
CA ALA A 29 38.25 4.60 -1.98
C ALA A 29 39.72 4.15 -1.88
N SER A 30 40.36 4.33 -0.72
CA SER A 30 41.81 4.17 -0.55
C SER A 30 42.30 2.72 -0.72
N ILE A 31 41.39 1.76 -0.57
CA ILE A 31 41.65 0.32 -0.67
C ILE A 31 41.46 -0.24 -2.08
N PHE A 32 40.90 0.56 -3.00
CA PHE A 32 40.63 0.15 -4.38
C PHE A 32 41.69 0.67 -5.36
N SER A 33 41.91 -0.08 -6.43
CA SER A 33 42.77 0.30 -7.54
C SER A 33 42.00 1.22 -8.48
N GLN A 34 42.41 2.48 -8.51
CA GLN A 34 41.83 3.48 -9.42
C GLN A 34 41.97 3.05 -10.88
N ASP A 35 43.10 2.48 -11.28
CA ASP A 35 43.34 2.05 -12.66
C ASP A 35 42.35 0.97 -13.15
N LEU A 36 41.85 0.12 -12.24
CA LEU A 36 40.85 -0.90 -12.58
C LEU A 36 39.45 -0.30 -12.71
N VAL A 37 39.11 0.65 -11.85
CA VAL A 37 37.74 1.19 -11.71
C VAL A 37 37.49 2.38 -12.63
N GLN A 38 38.50 3.19 -12.91
CA GLN A 38 38.40 4.40 -13.72
C GLN A 38 37.81 4.09 -15.10
N GLY A 39 36.77 4.82 -15.48
CA GLY A 39 36.07 4.63 -16.76
C GLY A 39 35.12 3.42 -16.81
N ASN A 40 34.97 2.68 -15.71
CA ASN A 40 34.14 1.47 -15.62
C ASN A 40 33.03 1.60 -14.57
N LEU A 41 32.13 0.62 -14.54
CA LEU A 41 31.04 0.52 -13.57
C LEU A 41 31.52 -0.27 -12.35
N LEU A 42 31.32 0.29 -11.15
CA LEU A 42 31.68 -0.36 -9.89
C LEU A 42 30.46 -1.13 -9.35
N ILE A 43 30.58 -2.44 -9.13
CA ILE A 43 29.57 -3.24 -8.44
C ILE A 43 29.86 -3.20 -6.94
N CYS A 44 28.89 -2.71 -6.18
CA CYS A 44 28.88 -2.64 -4.73
C CYS A 44 27.79 -3.57 -4.18
N SER A 45 28.10 -4.31 -3.13
CA SER A 45 27.13 -5.07 -2.36
C SER A 45 26.46 -4.15 -1.33
N TYR A 46 25.21 -4.39 -0.99
CA TYR A 46 24.62 -3.78 0.20
C TYR A 46 24.15 -4.86 1.19
N SER A 47 24.34 -4.58 2.48
CA SER A 47 24.06 -5.51 3.57
C SER A 47 23.23 -4.86 4.69
N VAL A 48 23.03 -5.58 5.79
CA VAL A 48 22.39 -5.07 7.02
C VAL A 48 23.06 -3.80 7.58
N ARG A 49 24.33 -3.55 7.24
CA ARG A 49 25.04 -2.34 7.68
C ARG A 49 24.43 -1.05 7.13
N PHE A 50 23.77 -1.12 5.97
CA PHE A 50 23.01 0.00 5.44
C PHE A 50 21.77 0.30 6.29
N VAL A 51 21.14 -0.74 6.86
CA VAL A 51 20.03 -0.60 7.81
C VAL A 51 20.50 0.04 9.11
N LEU A 52 21.69 -0.37 9.58
CA LEU A 52 22.28 0.13 10.82
C LEU A 52 22.92 1.54 10.67
N GLY A 53 22.88 2.14 9.48
CA GLY A 53 23.53 3.42 9.20
C GLY A 53 25.06 3.38 9.22
N LEU A 54 25.66 2.19 9.26
CA LEU A 54 27.11 2.00 9.24
C LEU A 54 27.69 2.09 7.82
N SER A 55 26.83 2.05 6.80
CA SER A 55 27.18 2.18 5.39
C SER A 55 26.08 2.93 4.67
N THR A 56 26.43 3.76 3.71
CA THR A 56 25.45 4.58 2.99
C THR A 56 25.68 4.52 1.49
N ILE A 57 24.59 4.67 0.74
CA ILE A 57 24.65 4.78 -0.73
C ILE A 57 25.44 6.04 -1.11
N LYS A 58 25.26 7.13 -0.37
CA LYS A 58 26.00 8.38 -0.56
C LYS A 58 27.52 8.18 -0.48
N GLN A 59 28.00 7.54 0.57
CA GLN A 59 29.43 7.24 0.73
C GLN A 59 29.93 6.30 -0.39
N ALA A 60 29.14 5.29 -0.77
CA ALA A 60 29.50 4.40 -1.88
C ALA A 60 29.62 5.14 -3.22
N MET A 61 28.72 6.11 -3.47
CA MET A 61 28.81 6.98 -4.64
C MET A 61 30.03 7.90 -4.58
N GLU A 62 30.34 8.49 -3.42
CA GLU A 62 31.53 9.32 -3.23
C GLU A 62 32.81 8.51 -3.50
N THR A 63 32.88 7.26 -3.00
CA THR A 63 33.96 6.33 -3.33
C THR A 63 34.08 6.08 -4.83
N ALA A 64 32.97 5.78 -5.51
CA ALA A 64 32.96 5.54 -6.95
C ALA A 64 33.41 6.77 -7.75
N MET A 65 32.95 7.97 -7.36
CA MET A 65 33.38 9.24 -7.96
C MET A 65 34.89 9.50 -7.74
N ASN A 66 35.40 9.26 -6.53
CA ASN A 66 36.83 9.41 -6.22
C ASN A 66 37.71 8.45 -7.04
N LEU A 67 37.18 7.27 -7.40
CA LEU A 67 37.84 6.31 -8.29
C LEU A 67 37.63 6.59 -9.78
N SER A 68 36.95 7.70 -10.13
CA SER A 68 36.60 8.05 -11.51
C SER A 68 35.77 6.96 -12.23
N ALA A 69 34.93 6.23 -11.48
CA ALA A 69 33.96 5.30 -12.05
C ALA A 69 32.89 6.06 -12.85
N VAL A 70 32.37 5.46 -13.91
CA VAL A 70 31.29 6.06 -14.71
C VAL A 70 29.90 5.85 -14.13
N GLY A 71 29.77 4.96 -13.14
CA GLY A 71 28.51 4.61 -12.49
C GLY A 71 28.66 3.49 -11.45
N VAL A 72 27.58 3.23 -10.72
CA VAL A 72 27.55 2.25 -9.62
C VAL A 72 26.37 1.28 -9.75
N VAL A 73 26.61 0.00 -9.45
CA VAL A 73 25.58 -1.04 -9.43
C VAL A 73 25.52 -1.61 -8.02
N PHE A 74 24.40 -1.44 -7.34
CA PHE A 74 24.16 -2.01 -6.02
C PHE A 74 23.46 -3.37 -6.14
N SER A 75 24.13 -4.44 -5.71
CA SER A 75 23.57 -5.79 -5.64
C SER A 75 23.31 -6.20 -4.20
N MET A 76 22.19 -6.86 -3.94
CA MET A 76 21.87 -7.40 -2.63
C MET A 76 22.85 -8.51 -2.24
N ASP A 77 23.44 -8.43 -1.05
CA ASP A 77 24.22 -9.53 -0.52
C ASP A 77 23.30 -10.74 -0.22
N PRO A 78 23.65 -11.96 -0.64
CA PRO A 78 22.82 -13.15 -0.47
C PRO A 78 22.53 -13.53 0.99
N PHE A 79 23.30 -13.02 1.95
CA PHE A 79 23.05 -13.22 3.38
C PHE A 79 22.00 -12.25 3.95
N VAL A 80 21.56 -11.27 3.17
CA VAL A 80 20.43 -10.40 3.51
C VAL A 80 19.21 -10.89 2.75
N SER A 81 18.18 -11.30 3.47
CA SER A 81 16.93 -11.81 2.88
C SER A 81 15.69 -10.98 3.25
N SER A 82 15.87 -9.90 4.03
CA SER A 82 14.77 -9.19 4.68
C SER A 82 14.86 -7.66 4.61
N PHE A 83 15.73 -7.10 3.76
CA PHE A 83 15.85 -5.65 3.60
C PHE A 83 16.05 -5.25 2.15
N GLN A 84 15.19 -4.35 1.66
CA GLN A 84 15.37 -3.68 0.38
C GLN A 84 15.74 -2.23 0.65
N LEU A 85 16.78 -1.75 -0.03
CA LEU A 85 17.11 -0.32 0.01
C LEU A 85 15.99 0.45 -0.68
N ASN A 86 15.54 1.52 -0.03
CA ASN A 86 14.71 2.51 -0.70
C ASN A 86 15.52 3.12 -1.87
N PRO A 87 14.90 3.42 -3.01
CA PRO A 87 15.56 4.17 -4.05
C PRO A 87 15.92 5.56 -3.50
N VAL A 88 17.19 5.93 -3.65
CA VAL A 88 17.71 7.24 -3.25
C VAL A 88 18.15 8.01 -4.49
N PRO A 89 18.05 9.35 -4.47
CA PRO A 89 18.68 10.18 -5.49
C PRO A 89 20.18 9.85 -5.63
N MET A 90 20.63 9.63 -6.86
CA MET A 90 22.03 9.35 -7.16
C MET A 90 22.63 10.49 -7.99
N LYS A 91 23.82 10.97 -7.59
CA LYS A 91 24.54 12.06 -8.27
C LYS A 91 25.38 11.60 -9.46
N MET A 92 25.44 10.29 -9.68
CA MET A 92 26.05 9.64 -10.83
C MET A 92 25.12 8.53 -11.32
N PRO A 93 25.27 8.04 -12.56
CA PRO A 93 24.48 6.91 -13.03
C PRO A 93 24.60 5.72 -12.07
N GLY A 94 23.47 5.18 -11.65
CA GLY A 94 23.47 4.00 -10.81
C GLY A 94 22.13 3.29 -10.76
N ILE A 95 22.19 2.05 -10.28
CA ILE A 95 21.03 1.18 -10.14
C ILE A 95 21.13 0.40 -8.83
N ILE A 96 19.97 0.22 -8.17
CA ILE A 96 19.82 -0.69 -7.04
C ILE A 96 19.04 -1.89 -7.54
N ILE A 97 19.58 -3.10 -7.31
CA ILE A 97 18.92 -4.35 -7.62
C ILE A 97 18.32 -4.88 -6.31
N PRO A 98 17.02 -4.65 -6.03
CA PRO A 98 16.41 -4.97 -4.75
C PRO A 98 16.11 -6.47 -4.59
N SER A 99 16.19 -7.24 -5.68
CA SER A 99 15.90 -8.67 -5.70
C SER A 99 17.18 -9.47 -5.44
N ALA A 100 17.15 -10.34 -4.43
CA ALA A 100 18.24 -11.28 -4.15
C ALA A 100 18.48 -12.24 -5.32
N ASN A 101 17.41 -12.66 -6.02
CA ASN A 101 17.53 -13.53 -7.18
C ASN A 101 18.20 -12.82 -8.36
N ASP A 102 17.80 -11.58 -8.64
CA ASP A 102 18.38 -10.81 -9.75
C ASP A 102 19.82 -10.41 -9.44
N SER A 103 20.12 -10.11 -8.18
CA SER A 103 21.49 -9.87 -7.71
C SER A 103 22.35 -11.12 -7.91
N LYS A 104 21.83 -12.32 -7.62
CA LYS A 104 22.53 -13.58 -7.87
C LYS A 104 22.78 -13.80 -9.37
N ILE A 105 21.81 -13.50 -10.23
CA ILE A 105 21.95 -13.61 -11.69
C ILE A 105 23.05 -12.64 -12.18
N LEU A 106 23.06 -11.39 -11.73
CA LEU A 106 24.11 -10.42 -12.06
C LEU A 106 25.50 -10.94 -11.65
N LEU A 107 25.63 -11.45 -10.42
CA LEU A 107 26.90 -11.94 -9.90
C LEU A 107 27.36 -13.22 -10.63
N GLN A 108 26.44 -14.09 -11.04
CA GLN A 108 26.74 -15.25 -11.88
C GLN A 108 27.26 -14.81 -13.26
N TYR A 109 26.59 -13.86 -13.90
CA TYR A 109 27.05 -13.27 -15.15
C TYR A 109 28.46 -12.69 -15.00
N TYR A 110 28.67 -11.85 -13.98
CA TYR A 110 29.98 -11.28 -13.68
C TYR A 110 31.06 -12.35 -13.49
N ASN A 111 30.85 -13.32 -12.60
CA ASN A 111 31.84 -14.36 -12.30
C ASN A 111 32.16 -15.25 -13.51
N SER A 112 31.14 -15.61 -14.31
CA SER A 112 31.33 -16.43 -15.51
C SER A 112 32.13 -15.75 -16.62
N SER A 113 32.27 -14.42 -16.53
CA SER A 113 32.98 -13.60 -17.52
C SER A 113 34.44 -13.30 -17.16
N LEU A 114 34.90 -13.74 -16.00
CA LEU A 114 36.27 -13.51 -15.54
C LEU A 114 37.23 -14.49 -16.25
N GLU A 115 38.33 -13.97 -16.76
CA GLU A 115 39.46 -14.80 -17.18
C GLU A 115 40.45 -14.84 -16.02
N ILE A 116 40.69 -16.04 -15.48
CA ILE A 116 41.59 -16.29 -14.36
C ILE A 116 42.79 -17.07 -14.87
N ASP A 117 43.98 -16.60 -14.53
CA ASP A 117 45.22 -17.32 -14.80
C ASP A 117 45.32 -18.56 -13.91
N GLY A 118 45.47 -19.74 -14.52
CA GLY A 118 45.43 -21.03 -13.83
C GLY A 118 46.55 -21.25 -12.82
N ASP A 119 47.70 -20.58 -13.01
CA ASP A 119 48.89 -20.76 -12.18
C ASP A 119 48.93 -19.79 -10.99
N SER A 120 48.57 -18.52 -11.22
CA SER A 120 48.59 -17.47 -10.19
C SER A 120 47.25 -17.28 -9.47
N ASN A 121 46.17 -17.89 -9.99
CA ASN A 121 44.79 -17.67 -9.55
C ASN A 121 44.38 -16.19 -9.54
N LYS A 122 45.01 -15.37 -10.38
CA LYS A 122 44.73 -13.94 -10.52
C LYS A 122 43.80 -13.70 -11.70
N ILE A 123 42.91 -12.71 -11.54
CA ILE A 123 42.07 -12.24 -12.63
C ILE A 123 42.95 -11.47 -13.61
N VAL A 124 43.00 -11.94 -14.86
CA VAL A 124 43.75 -11.29 -15.95
C VAL A 124 42.85 -10.42 -16.82
N LYS A 125 41.53 -10.67 -16.82
CA LYS A 125 40.57 -9.87 -17.59
C LYS A 125 39.16 -9.90 -16.99
N PHE A 126 38.50 -8.75 -17.07
CA PHE A 126 37.09 -8.55 -16.73
C PHE A 126 36.26 -8.52 -18.01
N GLY A 127 35.49 -9.59 -18.28
CA GLY A 127 34.69 -9.74 -19.49
C GLY A 127 33.27 -9.18 -19.42
N ALA A 128 32.71 -9.03 -18.21
CA ALA A 128 31.36 -8.52 -18.01
C ALA A 128 31.28 -7.04 -18.37
N VAL A 129 30.23 -6.68 -19.10
CA VAL A 129 29.97 -5.32 -19.57
C VAL A 129 28.50 -4.96 -19.35
N ALA A 130 28.24 -3.67 -19.18
CA ALA A 130 26.89 -3.11 -19.16
C ALA A 130 26.86 -1.76 -19.88
N SER A 131 25.68 -1.30 -20.25
CA SER A 131 25.45 0.03 -20.81
C SER A 131 24.63 0.87 -19.84
N ILE A 132 25.02 2.14 -19.68
CA ILE A 132 24.22 3.13 -18.99
C ILE A 132 23.13 3.59 -19.97
N GLY A 133 21.87 3.32 -19.64
CA GLY A 133 20.72 3.90 -20.34
C GLY A 133 20.37 5.29 -19.81
N GLY A 134 19.34 5.92 -20.38
CA GLY A 134 18.89 7.25 -19.95
C GLY A 134 18.08 7.27 -18.64
N GLY A 135 17.72 6.10 -18.09
CA GLY A 135 16.91 6.00 -16.86
C GLY A 135 15.49 6.59 -16.98
N SER A 136 15.08 7.01 -18.18
CA SER A 136 13.84 7.73 -18.46
C SER A 136 12.65 6.81 -18.74
N GLU A 137 12.89 5.52 -18.96
CA GLU A 137 11.85 4.53 -19.23
C GLU A 137 11.52 3.77 -17.96
N ALA A 138 10.39 4.12 -17.34
CA ALA A 138 9.84 3.33 -16.26
C ALA A 138 9.29 2.00 -16.81
N ASN A 139 9.78 0.89 -16.29
CA ASN A 139 9.20 -0.42 -16.57
C ASN A 139 8.08 -0.71 -15.56
N TYR A 140 6.84 -0.58 -15.99
CA TYR A 140 5.68 -0.91 -15.17
C TYR A 140 5.34 -2.38 -15.36
N ASN A 141 5.23 -3.13 -14.26
CA ASN A 141 4.49 -4.39 -14.30
C ASN A 141 2.98 -4.05 -14.30
N ASN A 142 2.19 -4.70 -15.15
CA ASN A 142 0.74 -4.44 -15.28
C ASN A 142 -0.07 -4.99 -14.08
N GLU A 143 0.55 -5.06 -12.91
CA GLU A 143 0.00 -5.71 -11.71
C GLU A 143 -0.32 -4.71 -10.60
N ALA A 144 -0.22 -3.41 -10.88
CA ALA A 144 -0.58 -2.34 -9.95
C ALA A 144 -2.05 -1.89 -10.11
N PRO A 145 -2.71 -1.43 -9.03
CA PRO A 145 -2.22 -1.41 -7.65
C PRO A 145 -2.23 -2.78 -6.96
N LYS A 146 -1.31 -2.95 -5.99
CA LYS A 146 -1.31 -4.03 -4.99
C LYS A 146 -1.30 -3.41 -3.60
N VAL A 147 -1.89 -4.07 -2.62
CA VAL A 147 -1.78 -3.65 -1.22
C VAL A 147 -0.48 -4.18 -0.62
N VAL A 148 0.42 -3.26 -0.30
CA VAL A 148 1.77 -3.53 0.21
C VAL A 148 1.76 -4.15 1.62
N TYR A 149 2.72 -5.04 1.90
CA TYR A 149 2.75 -5.86 3.13
C TYR A 149 2.73 -5.04 4.44
N TYR A 150 3.32 -3.84 4.45
CA TYR A 150 3.36 -2.97 5.64
C TYR A 150 2.05 -2.19 5.89
N SER A 151 1.09 -2.23 4.96
CA SER A 151 -0.22 -1.62 5.19
C SER A 151 -0.93 -2.37 6.31
N ALA A 152 -1.33 -1.65 7.36
CA ALA A 152 -2.13 -2.22 8.44
C ALA A 152 -3.44 -2.80 7.87
N ARG A 153 -3.89 -3.91 8.47
CA ARG A 153 -5.05 -4.69 8.03
C ARG A 153 -6.15 -4.62 9.07
N GLY A 154 -7.39 -4.65 8.61
CA GLY A 154 -8.56 -4.77 9.46
C GLY A 154 -8.69 -6.16 10.13
N PRO A 155 -9.66 -6.34 11.04
CA PRO A 155 -10.63 -5.35 11.53
C PRO A 155 -9.97 -4.21 12.33
N ASP A 156 -10.75 -3.20 12.75
CA ASP A 156 -10.23 -2.04 13.50
C ASP A 156 -9.34 -2.51 14.66
N PRO A 157 -8.04 -2.15 14.68
CA PRO A 157 -7.09 -2.69 15.66
C PRO A 157 -7.30 -2.15 17.07
N GLU A 158 -8.04 -1.04 17.24
CA GLU A 158 -8.40 -0.50 18.57
C GLU A 158 -9.51 -1.31 19.24
N ASP A 159 -10.27 -2.12 18.47
CA ASP A 159 -11.21 -3.07 19.04
C ASP A 159 -10.42 -4.26 19.61
N SER A 160 -10.07 -4.15 20.89
CA SER A 160 -9.33 -5.17 21.65
C SER A 160 -9.94 -6.58 21.59
N LEU A 161 -11.20 -6.70 21.15
CA LEU A 161 -11.87 -7.94 20.81
C LEU A 161 -12.51 -7.86 19.41
N PRO A 162 -12.20 -8.79 18.48
CA PRO A 162 -12.80 -8.79 17.14
C PRO A 162 -14.31 -9.07 17.12
N HIS A 163 -14.94 -9.26 18.29
CA HIS A 163 -16.39 -9.39 18.45
C HIS A 163 -17.13 -8.05 18.49
N GLU A 164 -16.41 -6.93 18.54
CA GLU A 164 -16.96 -5.55 18.58
C GLU A 164 -16.64 -4.74 17.31
N ALA A 165 -15.91 -5.34 16.36
CA ALA A 165 -15.45 -4.70 15.13
C ALA A 165 -16.50 -4.59 14.02
N ASP A 166 -17.59 -3.89 14.30
CA ASP A 166 -18.71 -3.68 13.37
C ASP A 166 -18.45 -2.57 12.34
N ILE A 167 -17.34 -1.85 12.45
CA ILE A 167 -16.92 -0.81 11.50
C ILE A 167 -15.76 -1.31 10.64
N MET A 168 -15.91 -1.28 9.32
CA MET A 168 -14.87 -1.73 8.40
C MET A 168 -13.66 -0.78 8.41
N LYS A 169 -12.46 -1.36 8.57
CA LYS A 169 -11.17 -0.70 8.33
C LYS A 169 -10.24 -1.58 7.48
N PRO A 170 -9.37 -0.98 6.65
CA PRO A 170 -9.38 0.44 6.26
C PRO A 170 -10.62 0.78 5.42
N ASN A 171 -10.87 2.05 5.13
CA ASN A 171 -12.03 2.45 4.30
C ASN A 171 -11.75 2.33 2.79
N LEU A 172 -10.49 2.51 2.38
CA LEU A 172 -10.05 2.82 1.02
C LEU A 172 -8.52 2.66 0.93
N VAL A 173 -7.97 2.38 -0.25
CA VAL A 173 -6.52 2.45 -0.51
C VAL A 173 -6.14 3.47 -1.60
N ALA A 174 -4.94 4.01 -1.48
CA ALA A 174 -4.38 5.01 -2.38
C ALA A 174 -2.86 4.81 -2.54
N PRO A 175 -2.20 5.47 -3.51
CA PRO A 175 -0.75 5.35 -3.70
C PRO A 175 0.04 5.74 -2.44
N GLY A 176 0.85 4.82 -1.94
CA GLY A 176 1.65 5.04 -0.73
C GLY A 176 2.96 4.26 -0.69
N ASN A 177 3.44 3.76 -1.83
CA ASN A 177 4.74 3.09 -1.93
C ASN A 177 5.61 3.87 -2.91
N LEU A 178 6.81 4.26 -2.49
CA LEU A 178 7.78 5.02 -3.28
C LEU A 178 7.19 6.29 -3.88
N ILE A 179 6.53 7.10 -3.06
CA ILE A 179 5.96 8.38 -3.45
C ILE A 179 7.05 9.45 -3.43
N TRP A 180 7.25 10.11 -4.57
CA TRP A 180 8.17 11.23 -4.72
C TRP A 180 7.51 12.53 -4.26
N ALA A 181 8.06 13.15 -3.22
CA ALA A 181 7.52 14.39 -2.67
C ALA A 181 8.64 15.31 -2.16
N ALA A 182 8.27 16.57 -1.88
CA ALA A 182 9.20 17.55 -1.33
C ALA A 182 9.77 17.08 0.02
N TRP A 183 11.04 17.38 0.24
CA TRP A 183 11.79 17.05 1.44
C TRP A 183 12.63 18.24 1.86
N SER A 184 12.89 18.36 3.17
CA SER A 184 13.75 19.43 3.68
C SER A 184 15.21 18.99 3.58
N SER A 185 16.04 19.76 2.88
CA SER A 185 17.46 19.47 2.72
C SER A 185 18.26 19.50 4.03
N VAL A 186 17.71 20.11 5.07
CA VAL A 186 18.28 20.13 6.43
C VAL A 186 17.68 19.08 7.35
N ALA A 187 16.72 18.28 6.89
CA ALA A 187 16.16 17.20 7.70
C ALA A 187 17.21 16.09 7.92
N SER A 188 17.30 15.64 9.17
CA SER A 188 18.22 14.58 9.61
C SER A 188 17.51 13.26 9.93
N ASP A 189 16.19 13.20 9.77
CA ASP A 189 15.37 12.03 10.12
C ASP A 189 15.63 10.82 9.19
N SER A 190 16.27 11.05 8.04
CA SER A 190 16.65 10.03 7.08
C SER A 190 17.99 10.41 6.44
N VAL A 191 19.07 9.75 6.89
CA VAL A 191 20.46 10.05 6.49
C VAL A 191 20.65 9.91 4.98
N GLU A 192 19.90 9.01 4.35
CA GLU A 192 19.93 8.73 2.93
C GLU A 192 19.43 9.90 2.05
N PHE A 193 18.65 10.82 2.61
CA PHE A 193 18.10 11.99 1.92
C PHE A 193 18.73 13.31 2.41
N LEU A 194 19.83 13.24 3.17
CA LEU A 194 20.48 14.43 3.71
C LEU A 194 21.05 15.33 2.60
N GLY A 195 20.56 16.57 2.55
CA GLY A 195 20.89 17.55 1.51
C GLY A 195 19.98 17.49 0.28
N GLU A 196 19.01 16.58 0.23
CA GLU A 196 18.06 16.45 -0.87
C GLU A 196 16.81 17.31 -0.65
N ASN A 197 16.24 17.85 -1.75
CA ASN A 197 15.01 18.64 -1.69
C ASN A 197 13.74 17.81 -1.97
N PHE A 198 13.92 16.54 -2.30
CA PHE A 198 12.86 15.59 -2.58
C PHE A 198 13.29 14.21 -2.09
N ALA A 199 12.32 13.40 -1.68
CA ALA A 199 12.55 12.05 -1.22
C ALA A 199 11.49 11.10 -1.78
N LEU A 200 11.90 9.84 -2.01
CA LEU A 200 10.99 8.73 -2.27
C LEU A 200 10.67 8.07 -0.94
N MET A 201 9.42 8.18 -0.49
CA MET A 201 8.98 7.60 0.77
C MET A 201 7.82 6.63 0.60
N SER A 202 7.76 5.66 1.51
CA SER A 202 6.73 4.64 1.57
C SER A 202 6.02 4.68 2.90
N GLY A 203 4.70 4.51 2.88
CA GLY A 203 3.88 4.46 4.07
C GLY A 203 2.43 4.80 3.78
N THR A 204 1.54 4.38 4.67
CA THR A 204 0.16 4.88 4.68
C THR A 204 0.12 6.40 4.92
N SER A 205 1.14 6.96 5.58
CA SER A 205 1.39 8.41 5.68
C SER A 205 1.49 9.12 4.32
N MET A 206 1.90 8.41 3.26
CA MET A 206 1.95 8.95 1.89
C MET A 206 0.64 8.69 1.12
N ALA A 207 -0.11 7.64 1.47
CA ALA A 207 -1.44 7.39 0.91
C ALA A 207 -2.50 8.37 1.43
N ALA A 208 -2.46 8.70 2.72
CA ALA A 208 -3.41 9.63 3.36
C ALA A 208 -3.51 11.01 2.68
N PRO A 209 -2.41 11.73 2.33
CA PRO A 209 -2.50 13.03 1.67
C PRO A 209 -3.08 12.96 0.25
N HIS A 210 -2.94 11.83 -0.47
CA HIS A 210 -3.63 11.63 -1.74
C HIS A 210 -5.15 11.63 -1.54
N VAL A 211 -5.65 10.88 -0.55
CA VAL A 211 -7.08 10.83 -0.22
C VAL A 211 -7.57 12.20 0.27
N ALA A 212 -6.80 12.90 1.09
CA ALA A 212 -7.14 14.24 1.56
C ALA A 212 -7.26 15.25 0.39
N GLY A 213 -6.34 15.21 -0.57
CA GLY A 213 -6.41 16.01 -1.78
C GLY A 213 -7.66 15.71 -2.63
N LEU A 214 -7.98 14.41 -2.81
CA LEU A 214 -9.20 14.01 -3.51
C LEU A 214 -10.47 14.46 -2.78
N ALA A 215 -10.51 14.32 -1.45
CA ALA A 215 -11.61 14.80 -0.63
C ALA A 215 -11.83 16.32 -0.79
N ALA A 216 -10.74 17.11 -0.86
CA ALA A 216 -10.82 18.54 -1.13
C ALA A 216 -11.38 18.85 -2.52
N LEU A 217 -11.02 18.09 -3.56
CA LEU A 217 -11.57 18.23 -4.91
C LEU A 217 -13.07 17.90 -4.95
N VAL A 218 -13.49 16.83 -4.27
CA VAL A 218 -14.91 16.47 -4.12
C VAL A 218 -15.66 17.58 -3.39
N LYS A 219 -15.11 18.10 -2.27
CA LYS A 219 -15.71 19.22 -1.52
C LYS A 219 -15.81 20.50 -2.34
N ARG A 220 -14.83 20.78 -3.21
CA ARG A 220 -14.90 21.92 -4.13
C ARG A 220 -16.02 21.77 -5.15
N LYS A 221 -16.22 20.57 -5.71
CA LYS A 221 -17.32 20.30 -6.65
C LYS A 221 -18.67 20.29 -5.97
N PHE A 222 -18.74 19.77 -4.74
CA PHE A 222 -19.96 19.63 -3.94
C PHE A 222 -19.79 20.33 -2.58
N PRO A 223 -19.91 21.67 -2.52
CA PRO A 223 -19.66 22.45 -1.30
C PRO A 223 -20.53 22.05 -0.10
N ASN A 224 -21.72 21.51 -0.36
CA ASN A 224 -22.69 21.13 0.68
C ASN A 224 -22.55 19.69 1.18
N PHE A 225 -21.65 18.88 0.60
CA PHE A 225 -21.44 17.52 1.09
C PHE A 225 -20.89 17.54 2.51
N SER A 226 -21.48 16.71 3.36
CA SER A 226 -20.92 16.38 4.68
C SER A 226 -19.58 15.62 4.52
N PRO A 227 -18.78 15.50 5.59
CA PRO A 227 -17.62 14.62 5.58
C PRO A 227 -17.96 13.16 5.23
N ALA A 228 -19.11 12.65 5.72
CA ALA A 228 -19.58 11.29 5.44
C ALA A 228 -19.94 11.12 3.95
N ALA A 229 -20.62 12.10 3.35
CA ALA A 229 -20.93 12.10 1.92
C ALA A 229 -19.68 12.10 1.04
N ILE A 230 -18.63 12.85 1.42
CA ILE A 230 -17.32 12.82 0.72
C ILE A 230 -16.67 11.44 0.85
N GLY A 231 -16.63 10.90 2.07
CA GLY A 231 -16.10 9.56 2.32
C GLY A 231 -16.85 8.49 1.55
N SER A 232 -18.18 8.62 1.44
CA SER A 232 -19.01 7.76 0.61
C SER A 232 -18.67 7.89 -0.86
N ALA A 233 -18.56 9.11 -1.41
CA ALA A 233 -18.25 9.31 -2.82
C ALA A 233 -16.94 8.62 -3.22
N LEU A 234 -15.92 8.73 -2.37
CA LEU A 234 -14.62 8.08 -2.57
C LEU A 234 -14.69 6.56 -2.44
N SER A 235 -15.48 6.06 -1.49
CA SER A 235 -15.60 4.63 -1.20
C SER A 235 -16.43 3.89 -2.26
N THR A 236 -17.61 4.39 -2.60
CA THR A 236 -18.55 3.72 -3.51
C THR A 236 -18.05 3.65 -4.95
N SER A 237 -17.20 4.61 -5.33
CA SER A 237 -16.60 4.73 -6.66
C SER A 237 -15.21 4.08 -6.79
N ALA A 238 -14.70 3.48 -5.72
CA ALA A 238 -13.38 2.86 -5.71
C ALA A 238 -13.30 1.66 -6.68
N SER A 239 -12.14 1.48 -7.30
CA SER A 239 -11.84 0.35 -8.17
C SER A 239 -11.43 -0.87 -7.36
N LEU A 240 -11.90 -2.03 -7.77
CA LEU A 240 -11.54 -3.33 -7.19
C LEU A 240 -10.49 -4.06 -8.04
N TYR A 241 -10.05 -3.43 -9.12
CA TYR A 241 -9.25 -4.03 -10.16
C TYR A 241 -7.90 -3.33 -10.35
N ASP A 242 -6.90 -4.13 -10.72
CA ASP A 242 -5.60 -3.67 -11.20
C ASP A 242 -5.71 -3.08 -12.62
N SER A 243 -4.61 -2.52 -13.10
CA SER A 243 -4.49 -1.96 -14.46
C SER A 243 -4.74 -2.98 -15.59
N SER A 244 -4.68 -4.28 -15.30
CA SER A 244 -5.03 -5.37 -16.23
C SER A 244 -6.49 -5.84 -16.10
N GLY A 245 -7.29 -5.22 -15.24
CA GLY A 245 -8.68 -5.63 -14.98
C GLY A 245 -8.83 -6.86 -14.08
N ARG A 246 -7.74 -7.32 -13.43
CA ARG A 246 -7.77 -8.44 -12.46
C ARG A 246 -8.02 -7.90 -11.06
N SER A 247 -8.49 -8.74 -10.14
CA SER A 247 -8.68 -8.33 -8.75
C SER A 247 -7.39 -7.79 -8.13
N ILE A 248 -7.48 -6.71 -7.35
CA ILE A 248 -6.35 -6.19 -6.58
C ILE A 248 -5.81 -7.29 -5.66
N MET A 249 -4.47 -7.42 -5.64
CA MET A 249 -3.77 -8.39 -4.81
C MET A 249 -3.18 -7.73 -3.56
N ALA A 250 -3.05 -8.47 -2.48
CA ALA A 250 -2.40 -8.07 -1.24
C ALA A 250 -1.15 -8.91 -0.99
N GLN A 251 -0.03 -8.23 -0.70
CA GLN A 251 1.20 -8.84 -0.23
C GLN A 251 1.04 -9.24 1.24
N ARG A 252 1.44 -10.49 1.56
CA ARG A 252 1.29 -11.04 2.91
C ARG A 252 2.56 -11.06 3.74
N SER A 253 3.74 -11.09 3.12
CA SER A 253 5.02 -11.21 3.85
C SER A 253 6.17 -10.46 3.19
N TYR A 254 7.13 -10.04 4.00
CA TYR A 254 8.18 -9.08 3.63
C TYR A 254 9.40 -9.62 2.87
N PRO A 255 9.80 -10.91 2.86
CA PRO A 255 10.96 -11.28 2.05
C PRO A 255 10.61 -11.71 0.61
N THR A 256 9.33 -11.91 0.29
CA THR A 256 8.89 -12.43 -1.01
C THR A 256 7.70 -11.63 -1.57
N THR A 257 7.95 -10.35 -1.83
CA THR A 257 6.94 -9.35 -2.25
C THR A 257 6.16 -9.72 -3.51
N ASP A 258 6.71 -10.57 -4.38
CA ASP A 258 6.04 -11.04 -5.60
C ASP A 258 5.61 -12.52 -5.56
N LEU A 259 6.06 -13.32 -4.58
CA LEU A 259 5.71 -14.75 -4.50
C LEU A 259 4.57 -15.04 -3.53
N ASN A 260 4.28 -14.15 -2.57
CA ASN A 260 3.22 -14.35 -1.57
C ASN A 260 2.09 -13.33 -1.71
N LEU A 261 1.44 -13.36 -2.87
CA LEU A 261 0.26 -12.57 -3.21
C LEU A 261 -1.01 -13.39 -2.98
N SER A 262 -2.03 -12.74 -2.44
CA SER A 262 -3.39 -13.29 -2.37
C SER A 262 -4.39 -12.22 -2.76
N PRO A 263 -5.62 -12.56 -3.19
CA PRO A 263 -6.64 -11.56 -3.45
C PRO A 263 -6.84 -10.64 -2.24
N ALA A 264 -6.89 -9.33 -2.47
CA ALA A 264 -7.14 -8.37 -1.42
C ALA A 264 -8.58 -8.50 -0.91
N THR A 265 -8.71 -8.59 0.41
CA THR A 265 -9.98 -8.63 1.11
C THR A 265 -10.46 -7.21 1.45
N PRO A 266 -11.73 -7.01 1.83
CA PRO A 266 -12.18 -5.75 2.44
C PRO A 266 -11.34 -5.27 3.63
N PHE A 267 -10.77 -6.17 4.45
CA PHE A 267 -9.85 -5.78 5.52
C PHE A 267 -8.44 -5.43 5.03
N ASP A 268 -8.14 -5.67 3.75
CA ASP A 268 -6.90 -5.22 3.11
C ASP A 268 -7.05 -3.86 2.44
N MET A 269 -8.18 -3.61 1.77
CA MET A 269 -8.34 -2.46 0.87
C MET A 269 -9.60 -1.61 1.12
N GLY A 270 -10.42 -1.98 2.08
CA GLY A 270 -11.73 -1.38 2.29
C GLY A 270 -12.60 -1.53 1.05
N SER A 271 -13.04 -0.39 0.53
CA SER A 271 -13.87 -0.34 -0.68
C SER A 271 -13.08 -0.52 -1.98
N GLY A 272 -11.74 -0.41 -1.94
CA GLY A 272 -10.86 -0.56 -3.09
C GLY A 272 -9.91 0.62 -3.28
N PHE A 273 -9.30 0.70 -4.46
CA PHE A 273 -8.39 1.76 -4.85
C PHE A 273 -9.12 3.02 -5.32
N VAL A 274 -8.67 4.19 -4.85
CA VAL A 274 -9.25 5.49 -5.20
C VAL A 274 -9.44 5.67 -6.71
N ASN A 275 -10.61 6.17 -7.10
CA ASN A 275 -10.87 6.64 -8.45
C ASN A 275 -11.33 8.10 -8.41
N ALA A 276 -10.39 9.01 -8.68
CA ALA A 276 -10.62 10.45 -8.60
C ALA A 276 -11.77 10.92 -9.50
N THR A 277 -11.81 10.42 -10.74
CA THR A 277 -12.81 10.83 -11.73
C THR A 277 -14.19 10.30 -11.37
N ALA A 278 -14.29 9.03 -10.97
CA ALA A 278 -15.56 8.43 -10.58
C ALA A 278 -16.12 9.03 -9.28
N ALA A 279 -15.27 9.43 -8.33
CA ALA A 279 -15.70 10.08 -7.09
C ALA A 279 -16.34 11.48 -7.32
N LEU A 280 -16.11 12.10 -8.48
CA LEU A 280 -16.78 13.35 -8.85
C LEU A 280 -18.19 13.11 -9.44
N ASN A 281 -18.56 11.87 -9.75
CA ASN A 281 -19.90 11.51 -10.19
C ASN A 281 -20.30 10.12 -9.64
N PRO A 282 -20.48 9.99 -8.31
CA PRO A 282 -20.67 8.69 -7.66
C PRO A 282 -22.07 8.08 -7.85
N GLY A 283 -23.04 8.82 -8.41
CA GLY A 283 -24.43 8.38 -8.55
C GLY A 283 -25.19 8.39 -7.22
N LEU A 284 -24.86 7.44 -6.34
CA LEU A 284 -25.48 7.28 -5.02
C LEU A 284 -24.50 7.51 -3.87
N LEU A 285 -24.99 8.06 -2.77
CA LEU A 285 -24.22 8.32 -1.56
C LEU A 285 -24.89 7.77 -0.29
N PHE A 286 -24.05 7.43 0.66
CA PHE A 286 -24.40 7.13 2.04
C PHE A 286 -23.96 8.33 2.88
N ASP A 287 -24.92 9.00 3.50
CA ASP A 287 -24.66 10.15 4.36
C ASP A 287 -25.03 9.82 5.81
N SER A 288 -24.27 10.38 6.75
CA SER A 288 -24.47 10.26 8.19
C SER A 288 -24.21 11.61 8.82
N SER A 289 -25.16 12.09 9.61
CA SER A 289 -25.09 13.37 10.31
C SER A 289 -24.23 13.28 11.56
N TYR A 290 -23.93 14.44 12.14
CA TYR A 290 -23.28 14.51 13.47
C TYR A 290 -24.07 13.73 14.53
N ASP A 291 -25.40 13.87 14.54
CA ASP A 291 -26.28 13.21 15.50
C ASP A 291 -26.27 11.68 15.30
N ASP A 292 -26.16 11.18 14.07
CA ASP A 292 -26.04 9.75 13.80
C ASP A 292 -24.74 9.18 14.41
N TYR A 293 -23.61 9.89 14.26
CA TYR A 293 -22.35 9.50 14.88
C TYR A 293 -22.41 9.60 16.41
N MET A 294 -23.04 10.63 16.97
CA MET A 294 -23.24 10.74 18.42
C MET A 294 -24.11 9.62 18.96
N SER A 295 -25.21 9.28 18.29
CA SER A 295 -26.06 8.14 18.62
C SER A 295 -25.30 6.82 18.56
N PHE A 296 -24.45 6.63 17.55
CA PHE A 296 -23.55 5.46 17.46
C PHE A 296 -22.57 5.42 18.63
N LEU A 297 -21.80 6.48 18.84
CA LEU A 297 -20.79 6.54 19.90
C LEU A 297 -21.41 6.30 21.27
N CYS A 298 -22.57 6.89 21.54
CA CYS A 298 -23.32 6.71 22.79
C CYS A 298 -24.03 5.34 22.90
N GLY A 299 -24.18 4.61 21.80
CA GLY A 299 -24.65 3.22 21.79
C GLY A 299 -23.58 2.21 22.17
N ILE A 300 -22.29 2.58 22.12
CA ILE A 300 -21.18 1.73 22.54
C ILE A 300 -21.20 1.57 24.07
N ASN A 301 -21.17 0.33 24.55
CA ASN A 301 -21.25 0.04 25.97
C ASN A 301 -20.07 0.67 26.74
N GLY A 302 -20.38 1.49 27.75
CA GLY A 302 -19.37 2.13 28.60
C GLY A 302 -18.66 3.35 27.98
N SER A 303 -19.03 3.78 26.77
CA SER A 303 -18.36 4.90 26.08
C SER A 303 -18.71 6.29 26.65
N THR A 304 -19.82 6.42 27.39
CA THR A 304 -20.37 7.72 27.83
C THR A 304 -19.33 8.68 28.46
N PRO A 305 -18.46 8.25 29.40
CA PRO A 305 -17.45 9.15 29.97
C PRO A 305 -16.44 9.65 28.92
N THR A 306 -16.04 8.76 28.01
CA THR A 306 -15.11 9.07 26.91
C THR A 306 -15.75 10.05 25.93
N VAL A 307 -17.00 9.80 25.52
CA VAL A 307 -17.76 10.71 24.63
C VAL A 307 -17.87 12.09 25.25
N LEU A 308 -18.25 12.18 26.53
CA LEU A 308 -18.36 13.45 27.24
C LEU A 308 -17.01 14.19 27.29
N ASN A 309 -15.91 13.48 27.55
CA ASN A 309 -14.58 14.08 27.65
C ASN A 309 -14.09 14.65 26.30
N TYR A 310 -14.31 13.94 25.19
CA TYR A 310 -13.84 14.37 23.86
C TYR A 310 -14.76 15.37 23.17
N THR A 311 -16.08 15.28 23.40
CA THR A 311 -17.07 16.08 22.65
C THR A 311 -17.71 17.18 23.49
N GLY A 312 -17.64 17.09 24.82
CA GLY A 312 -18.39 17.94 25.75
C GLY A 312 -19.90 17.65 25.79
N GLN A 313 -20.39 16.65 25.03
CA GLN A 313 -21.80 16.31 24.91
C GLN A 313 -22.15 15.08 25.74
N ASN A 314 -23.36 15.09 26.33
CA ASN A 314 -23.84 13.97 27.14
C ASN A 314 -24.70 13.02 26.32
N CYS A 315 -24.48 11.71 26.45
CA CYS A 315 -25.27 10.68 25.78
C CYS A 315 -26.76 10.67 26.13
N TRP A 316 -27.20 11.28 27.24
CA TRP A 316 -28.63 11.39 27.58
C TRP A 316 -29.46 12.15 26.53
N THR A 317 -28.84 13.02 25.72
CA THR A 317 -29.54 13.79 24.68
C THR A 317 -29.66 13.03 23.36
N TYR A 318 -28.98 11.89 23.22
CA TYR A 318 -28.94 11.11 21.99
C TYR A 318 -29.69 9.79 22.17
N ASN A 319 -30.47 9.41 21.16
CA ASN A 319 -31.13 8.11 21.16
C ASN A 319 -30.08 7.03 20.85
N SER A 320 -29.62 6.30 21.86
CA SER A 320 -28.52 5.33 21.81
C SER A 320 -28.86 4.00 21.10
N THR A 321 -29.79 4.04 20.14
CA THR A 321 -30.30 2.85 19.43
C THR A 321 -29.51 2.49 18.17
N VAL A 322 -28.52 3.31 17.77
CA VAL A 322 -27.70 3.05 16.59
C VAL A 322 -26.49 2.21 16.98
N TYR A 323 -26.45 0.96 16.52
CA TYR A 323 -25.28 0.08 16.67
C TYR A 323 -24.32 0.24 15.48
N GLY A 324 -23.08 -0.22 15.65
CA GLY A 324 -22.04 -0.15 14.61
C GLY A 324 -22.50 -0.60 13.22
N PRO A 325 -23.16 -1.77 13.06
CA PRO A 325 -23.61 -2.23 11.76
C PRO A 325 -24.71 -1.36 11.15
N ASP A 326 -25.43 -0.57 11.95
CA ASP A 326 -26.59 0.22 11.54
C ASP A 326 -26.22 1.65 11.12
N LEU A 327 -25.00 2.11 11.43
CA LEU A 327 -24.49 3.37 10.94
C LEU A 327 -24.49 3.36 9.40
N ASN A 328 -24.95 4.46 8.79
CA ASN A 328 -25.20 4.55 7.35
C ASN A 328 -23.89 4.75 6.56
N LEU A 329 -23.01 3.76 6.62
CA LEU A 329 -21.72 3.71 5.94
C LEU A 329 -21.81 2.96 4.61
N PRO A 330 -20.93 3.26 3.64
CA PRO A 330 -20.81 2.54 2.36
C PRO A 330 -20.15 1.15 2.50
N SER A 331 -20.35 0.48 3.64
CA SER A 331 -19.86 -0.87 3.94
C SER A 331 -20.72 -1.51 5.02
N ILE A 332 -20.72 -2.84 5.09
CA ILE A 332 -21.39 -3.58 6.16
C ILE A 332 -20.38 -4.54 6.79
N THR A 333 -20.03 -4.34 8.05
CA THR A 333 -19.32 -5.34 8.85
C THR A 333 -20.23 -5.80 9.97
N ILE A 334 -20.31 -7.11 10.17
CA ILE A 334 -20.96 -7.71 11.33
C ILE A 334 -19.89 -8.53 12.04
N ALA A 335 -19.40 -8.02 13.16
CA ALA A 335 -18.43 -8.71 13.99
C ALA A 335 -19.01 -10.03 14.49
N ARG A 336 -20.25 -10.00 15.00
CA ARG A 336 -20.93 -11.19 15.51
C ARG A 336 -22.34 -11.35 14.95
N LEU A 337 -22.50 -12.27 14.00
CA LEU A 337 -23.80 -12.67 13.48
C LEU A 337 -24.36 -13.83 14.31
N ASN A 338 -25.34 -13.52 15.15
CA ASN A 338 -26.07 -14.52 15.94
C ASN A 338 -27.43 -14.83 15.28
N GLN A 339 -27.54 -16.01 14.68
CA GLN A 339 -28.66 -16.51 13.89
C GLN A 339 -28.96 -15.63 12.67
N SER A 340 -29.63 -14.49 12.87
CA SER A 340 -30.00 -13.58 11.81
C SER A 340 -29.88 -12.12 12.24
N ARG A 341 -29.61 -11.24 11.27
CA ARG A 341 -29.61 -9.80 11.48
C ARG A 341 -30.11 -9.09 10.23
N VAL A 342 -30.91 -8.04 10.43
CA VAL A 342 -31.28 -7.11 9.36
C VAL A 342 -30.48 -5.83 9.55
N VAL A 343 -29.87 -5.35 8.47
CA VAL A 343 -29.14 -4.09 8.41
C VAL A 343 -29.80 -3.21 7.35
N GLN A 344 -30.03 -1.95 7.67
CA GLN A 344 -30.59 -0.99 6.72
C GLN A 344 -29.54 0.04 6.29
N ARG A 345 -29.63 0.47 5.03
CA ARG A 345 -28.86 1.58 4.49
C ARG A 345 -29.77 2.54 3.78
N THR A 346 -29.59 3.82 4.03
CA THR A 346 -30.29 4.88 3.33
C THR A 346 -29.36 5.47 2.29
N ILE A 347 -29.69 5.28 1.02
CA ILE A 347 -28.91 5.77 -0.12
C ILE A 347 -29.61 7.00 -0.69
N GLN A 348 -28.86 8.03 -1.02
CA GLN A 348 -29.36 9.24 -1.68
C GLN A 348 -28.81 9.33 -3.10
N ASN A 349 -29.67 9.64 -4.07
CA ASN A 349 -29.24 9.93 -5.44
C ASN A 349 -28.83 11.39 -5.56
N ILE A 350 -27.61 11.64 -6.06
CA ILE A 350 -27.08 12.98 -6.32
C ILE A 350 -26.87 13.26 -7.81
N ALA A 351 -27.15 12.27 -8.66
CA ALA A 351 -27.11 12.37 -10.12
C ALA A 351 -28.52 12.61 -10.69
N GLY A 352 -28.71 12.33 -11.98
CA GLY A 352 -30.03 12.35 -12.62
C GLY A 352 -30.89 11.15 -12.24
N ASN A 353 -32.13 11.12 -12.72
CA ASN A 353 -33.02 9.98 -12.51
C ASN A 353 -32.41 8.71 -13.11
N GLU A 354 -32.34 7.65 -12.32
CA GLU A 354 -31.69 6.42 -12.72
C GLU A 354 -32.35 5.21 -12.09
N THR A 355 -32.30 4.09 -12.82
CA THR A 355 -32.82 2.80 -12.38
C THR A 355 -31.65 1.87 -12.07
N TYR A 356 -31.64 1.33 -10.85
CA TYR A 356 -30.59 0.46 -10.35
C TYR A 356 -31.07 -0.99 -10.24
N SER A 357 -30.25 -1.91 -10.73
CA SER A 357 -30.34 -3.34 -10.43
C SER A 357 -29.35 -3.70 -9.32
N VAL A 358 -29.77 -4.52 -8.36
CA VAL A 358 -28.96 -4.88 -7.20
C VAL A 358 -28.52 -6.34 -7.31
N GLY A 359 -27.20 -6.56 -7.32
CA GLY A 359 -26.58 -7.88 -7.27
C GLY A 359 -25.74 -8.03 -6.00
N TRP A 360 -25.54 -9.27 -5.53
CA TRP A 360 -24.70 -9.49 -4.36
C TRP A 360 -24.07 -10.88 -4.28
N SER A 361 -23.00 -10.97 -3.51
CA SER A 361 -22.35 -12.21 -3.07
C SER A 361 -22.34 -12.28 -1.55
N ALA A 362 -22.78 -13.41 -1.00
CA ALA A 362 -22.84 -13.60 0.44
C ALA A 362 -21.47 -14.01 1.01
N PRO A 363 -21.09 -13.52 2.21
CA PRO A 363 -19.94 -14.03 2.93
C PRO A 363 -20.06 -15.54 3.21
N TYR A 364 -18.94 -16.27 3.13
CA TYR A 364 -18.92 -17.71 3.44
C TYR A 364 -19.47 -18.01 4.84
N GLY A 365 -20.35 -19.03 4.95
CA GLY A 365 -21.03 -19.38 6.19
C GLY A 365 -22.21 -18.46 6.55
N THR A 366 -22.67 -17.64 5.61
CA THR A 366 -23.81 -16.74 5.75
C THR A 366 -24.67 -16.77 4.48
N SER A 367 -25.98 -16.72 4.63
CA SER A 367 -26.92 -16.38 3.55
C SER A 367 -27.23 -14.89 3.61
N MET A 368 -27.34 -14.25 2.44
CA MET A 368 -27.61 -12.82 2.34
C MET A 368 -28.71 -12.55 1.32
N LYS A 369 -29.65 -11.67 1.67
CA LYS A 369 -30.71 -11.19 0.77
C LYS A 369 -30.81 -9.68 0.86
N VAL A 370 -30.91 -9.00 -0.29
CA VAL A 370 -31.03 -7.54 -0.37
C VAL A 370 -32.39 -7.17 -0.95
N SER A 371 -33.04 -6.15 -0.40
CA SER A 371 -34.33 -5.63 -0.85
C SER A 371 -34.38 -4.11 -0.79
N PRO A 372 -34.90 -3.40 -1.82
CA PRO A 372 -35.34 -3.95 -3.11
C PRO A 372 -34.16 -4.46 -3.96
N ASN A 373 -34.44 -5.39 -4.88
CA ASN A 373 -33.43 -5.87 -5.85
C ASN A 373 -33.40 -5.05 -7.16
N HIS A 374 -34.38 -4.16 -7.34
CA HIS A 374 -34.48 -3.24 -8.46
C HIS A 374 -35.32 -2.03 -8.05
N PHE A 375 -34.85 -0.81 -8.33
CA PHE A 375 -35.59 0.41 -8.00
C PHE A 375 -35.20 1.58 -8.92
N SER A 376 -36.11 2.54 -9.10
CA SER A 376 -35.81 3.83 -9.74
C SER A 376 -35.78 4.90 -8.66
N ILE A 377 -34.82 5.82 -8.77
CA ILE A 377 -34.62 6.89 -7.79
C ILE A 377 -34.37 8.21 -8.52
N GLY A 378 -35.18 9.22 -8.23
CA GLY A 378 -35.04 10.56 -8.76
C GLY A 378 -33.88 11.33 -8.12
N SER A 379 -33.45 12.41 -8.77
CA SER A 379 -32.41 13.27 -8.21
C SER A 379 -32.83 13.84 -6.84
N GLY A 380 -31.96 13.73 -5.84
CA GLY A 380 -32.21 14.18 -4.47
C GLY A 380 -33.04 13.22 -3.61
N GLU A 381 -33.71 12.24 -4.22
CA GLU A 381 -34.51 11.24 -3.51
C GLU A 381 -33.65 10.25 -2.73
N LYS A 382 -34.28 9.59 -1.76
CA LYS A 382 -33.65 8.58 -0.91
C LYS A 382 -34.34 7.22 -1.09
N GLN A 383 -33.55 6.16 -1.07
CA GLN A 383 -34.01 4.77 -1.08
C GLN A 383 -33.43 4.04 0.13
N ILE A 384 -34.25 3.25 0.81
CA ILE A 384 -33.79 2.35 1.87
C ILE A 384 -33.49 0.98 1.26
N LEU A 385 -32.29 0.47 1.51
CA LEU A 385 -31.83 -0.87 1.18
C LEU A 385 -31.79 -1.71 2.47
N SER A 386 -32.61 -2.75 2.53
CA SER A 386 -32.62 -3.71 3.64
C SER A 386 -31.81 -4.94 3.26
N VAL A 387 -30.83 -5.29 4.09
CA VAL A 387 -29.95 -6.45 3.92
C VAL A 387 -30.20 -7.42 5.06
N ILE A 388 -30.65 -8.62 4.73
CA ILE A 388 -30.96 -9.69 5.67
C ILE A 388 -29.83 -10.71 5.62
N PHE A 389 -29.23 -10.97 6.78
CA PHE A 389 -28.19 -11.96 6.99
C PHE A 389 -28.73 -13.11 7.82
N ASN A 390 -28.44 -14.35 7.44
CA ASN A 390 -28.62 -15.51 8.32
C ASN A 390 -27.34 -16.35 8.34
N ALA A 391 -26.85 -16.70 9.52
CA ALA A 391 -25.77 -17.67 9.68
C ALA A 391 -26.22 -19.03 9.14
N THR A 392 -25.34 -19.70 8.37
CA THR A 392 -25.61 -21.03 7.83
C THR A 392 -24.66 -22.09 8.39
N SER A 393 -23.66 -21.65 9.16
CA SER A 393 -22.65 -22.50 9.80
C SER A 393 -22.02 -21.75 10.97
N ASN A 394 -21.60 -22.47 12.00
CA ASN A 394 -20.75 -21.90 13.05
C ASN A 394 -19.32 -21.70 12.52
N SER A 395 -18.78 -20.48 12.62
CA SER A 395 -17.41 -20.17 12.21
C SER A 395 -16.88 -18.92 12.91
N SER A 396 -15.59 -18.93 13.24
CA SER A 396 -14.86 -17.78 13.80
C SER A 396 -13.98 -17.06 12.78
N SER A 397 -13.91 -17.53 11.53
CA SER A 397 -13.06 -16.94 10.49
C SER A 397 -13.80 -15.84 9.75
N ALA A 398 -13.14 -14.68 9.56
CA ALA A 398 -13.67 -13.62 8.73
C ALA A 398 -13.94 -14.09 7.30
N SER A 399 -15.10 -13.70 6.77
CA SER A 399 -15.53 -14.01 5.41
C SER A 399 -16.11 -12.77 4.77
N TYR A 400 -16.06 -12.71 3.45
CA TYR A 400 -16.34 -11.49 2.71
C TYR A 400 -17.35 -11.72 1.60
N GLY A 401 -18.16 -10.70 1.36
CA GLY A 401 -19.16 -10.62 0.30
C GLY A 401 -19.19 -9.21 -0.27
N ARG A 402 -20.19 -8.94 -1.10
CA ARG A 402 -20.35 -7.63 -1.73
C ARG A 402 -21.79 -7.41 -2.15
N ILE A 403 -22.21 -6.15 -2.14
CA ILE A 403 -23.43 -5.70 -2.82
C ILE A 403 -23.00 -4.72 -3.90
N GLY A 404 -23.47 -4.95 -5.13
CA GLY A 404 -23.29 -4.08 -6.28
C GLY A 404 -24.62 -3.48 -6.69
N LEU A 405 -24.66 -2.16 -6.85
CA LEU A 405 -25.79 -1.44 -7.43
C LEU A 405 -25.35 -0.97 -8.82
N TYR A 406 -26.06 -1.42 -9.85
CA TYR A 406 -25.73 -1.19 -11.26
C TYR A 406 -26.82 -0.34 -11.89
N GLY A 407 -26.49 0.93 -12.14
CA GLY A 407 -27.40 1.91 -12.72
C GLY A 407 -27.41 1.86 -14.24
N ASN A 408 -28.57 2.08 -14.85
CA ASN A 408 -28.72 2.08 -16.31
C ASN A 408 -28.09 3.30 -17.02
N GLN A 409 -27.59 4.29 -16.28
CA GLN A 409 -26.76 5.39 -16.82
C GLN A 409 -25.26 5.15 -16.61
N GLY A 410 -24.87 3.96 -16.15
CA GLY A 410 -23.48 3.54 -16.02
C GLY A 410 -22.87 3.75 -14.64
N HIS A 411 -23.61 4.29 -13.65
CA HIS A 411 -23.11 4.34 -12.27
C HIS A 411 -23.02 2.94 -11.68
N VAL A 412 -21.90 2.67 -11.01
CA VAL A 412 -21.67 1.41 -10.28
C VAL A 412 -21.27 1.76 -8.86
N VAL A 413 -22.04 1.27 -7.90
CA VAL A 413 -21.77 1.46 -6.47
C VAL A 413 -21.47 0.11 -5.84
N ASN A 414 -20.31 0.02 -5.21
CA ASN A 414 -19.86 -1.19 -4.54
C ASN A 414 -19.91 -1.01 -3.02
N ILE A 415 -20.52 -1.98 -2.33
CA ILE A 415 -20.63 -2.02 -0.88
C ILE A 415 -19.93 -3.30 -0.41
N PRO A 416 -18.71 -3.24 0.14
CA PRO A 416 -18.06 -4.40 0.72
C PRO A 416 -18.84 -4.90 1.95
N VAL A 417 -18.89 -6.22 2.10
CA VAL A 417 -19.55 -6.89 3.22
C VAL A 417 -18.56 -7.82 3.91
N ALA A 418 -18.49 -7.77 5.23
CA ALA A 418 -17.69 -8.67 6.05
C ALA A 418 -18.52 -9.23 7.21
N VAL A 419 -18.37 -10.53 7.48
CA VAL A 419 -18.91 -11.17 8.68
C VAL A 419 -17.78 -11.94 9.34
N ILE A 420 -17.52 -11.68 10.63
CA ILE A 420 -16.42 -12.30 11.35
C ILE A 420 -16.90 -13.60 12.00
N PHE A 421 -17.62 -13.52 13.12
CA PHE A 421 -18.17 -14.65 13.85
C PHE A 421 -19.59 -14.96 13.38
N LYS A 422 -19.85 -16.23 13.04
CA LYS A 422 -21.19 -16.74 12.71
C LYS A 422 -21.60 -17.78 13.75
N ILE A 423 -22.82 -17.63 14.26
CA ILE A 423 -23.44 -18.53 15.23
C ILE A 423 -24.82 -18.88 14.68
N LEU A 424 -25.09 -20.15 14.46
CA LEU A 424 -26.34 -20.72 13.94
C LEU A 424 -27.46 -20.70 14.98
#